data_AF-A0A8K0QJM5-F1
#
_entry.id   AF-A0A8K0QJM5-F1
#
_cell.length_a   1.000
_cell.length_b   1.000
_cell.length_c   1.000
_cell.angle_alpha   90.00
_cell.angle_beta   90.00
_cell.angle_gamma   90.00
#
_symmetry.space_group_name_H-M   'P 1'
#
loop_
_entity.id
_entity.type
_entity.pdbx_description
1 polymer ?
#
loop_
_entity_poly.entity_id
_entity_poly.type
_entity_poly.pdbx_seq_one_letter_code
_entity_poly.pdbx_strand_id
1 'polypeptide(L)'
;MAFRASFRRVALARPAASRSFHSTPRAMVHVGQAIPNLEVLVEDSPGNKVNLAEEFKSSNGYIVGVPAAFSGTCSSQHVPSYMNHPGLKKAGQVFVVSVNDPFV
;
A
#
# COMPACT_ATOMS: atom_id res chain seq x y z
N MET A 1 51.98 53.28 6.42
CA MET A 1 51.75 52.03 7.19
C MET A 1 50.29 51.64 7.03
N ALA A 2 49.98 50.57 6.29
CA ALA A 2 48.61 50.13 6.05
C ALA A 2 48.25 48.98 7.00
N PHE A 3 47.26 49.20 7.87
CA PHE A 3 46.70 48.19 8.76
C PHE A 3 45.88 47.18 7.95
N ARG A 4 46.33 45.93 7.88
CA ARG A 4 45.51 44.81 7.38
C ARG A 4 44.79 44.14 8.55
N ALA A 5 43.52 44.49 8.77
CA ALA A 5 42.66 43.73 9.66
C ALA A 5 42.24 42.42 8.98
N SER A 6 42.63 41.28 9.55
CA SER A 6 42.13 39.97 9.12
C SER A 6 40.71 39.76 9.63
N PHE A 7 39.72 39.90 8.75
CA PHE A 7 38.35 39.47 9.04
C PHE A 7 38.27 37.94 8.96
N ARG A 8 38.24 37.27 10.11
CA ARG A 8 37.90 35.85 10.21
C ARG A 8 36.43 35.68 9.79
N ARG A 9 36.18 34.97 8.69
CA ARG A 9 34.83 34.53 8.31
C ARG A 9 34.31 33.55 9.36
N VAL A 10 33.32 33.96 10.13
CA VAL A 10 32.56 33.05 11.01
C VAL A 10 31.66 32.22 10.10
N ALA A 11 31.95 30.93 9.97
CA ALA A 11 31.06 30.00 9.28
C ALA A 11 29.81 29.79 10.14
N LEU A 12 28.67 30.31 9.69
CA LEU A 12 27.36 30.01 10.29
C LEU A 12 27.07 28.52 10.04
N ALA A 13 27.14 27.72 11.11
CA ALA A 13 26.73 26.31 11.06
C ALA A 13 25.23 26.25 10.71
N ARG A 14 24.90 25.71 9.54
CA ARG A 14 23.51 25.43 9.16
C ARG A 14 23.01 24.30 10.08
N PRO A 15 21.88 24.45 10.79
CA PRO A 15 21.35 23.35 11.58
C PRO A 15 21.06 22.19 10.62
N ALA A 16 21.62 21.02 10.92
CA ALA A 16 21.26 19.80 10.22
C ALA A 16 19.77 19.56 10.48
N ALA A 17 18.95 19.59 9.42
CA ALA A 17 17.54 19.27 9.53
C ALA A 17 17.41 17.83 10.04
N SER A 18 17.06 17.67 11.32
CA SER A 18 16.74 16.36 11.88
C SER A 18 15.46 15.88 11.21
N ARG A 19 15.53 14.82 10.40
CA ARG A 19 14.33 14.18 9.87
C ARG A 19 13.57 13.58 11.05
N SER A 20 12.41 14.14 11.36
CA SER A 20 11.51 13.60 12.37
C SER A 20 11.04 12.22 11.94
N PHE A 21 11.12 11.24 12.85
CA PHE A 21 10.48 9.94 12.63
C PHE A 21 8.96 10.14 12.56
N HIS A 22 8.33 9.61 11.51
CA HIS A 22 6.89 9.66 11.34
C HIS A 22 6.29 8.29 11.65
N SER A 23 5.42 8.22 12.67
CA SER A 23 4.58 7.05 12.93
C SER A 23 3.16 7.37 12.51
N THR A 24 2.78 7.05 11.27
CA THR A 24 1.36 7.04 10.91
C THR A 24 0.66 5.94 11.73
N PRO A 25 -0.48 6.23 12.38
CA PRO A 25 -1.26 5.17 13.00
C PRO A 25 -1.74 4.18 11.94
N ARG A 26 -1.83 2.90 12.31
CA ARG A 26 -2.33 1.84 11.42
C ARG A 26 -3.81 2.09 11.14
N ALA A 27 -4.17 2.21 9.86
CA ALA A 27 -5.57 2.22 9.46
C ALA A 27 -6.13 0.79 9.59
N MET A 28 -6.92 0.54 10.64
CA MET A 28 -7.60 -0.73 10.83
C MET A 28 -9.04 -0.62 10.33
N VAL A 29 -9.54 -1.69 9.72
CA VAL A 29 -10.94 -1.79 9.32
C VAL A 29 -11.80 -2.28 10.48
N HIS A 30 -13.04 -1.81 10.54
CA HIS A 30 -14.03 -2.24 11.52
C HIS A 30 -15.26 -2.88 10.86
N VAL A 31 -15.94 -3.78 11.56
CA VAL A 31 -17.17 -4.42 11.05
C VAL A 31 -18.23 -3.34 10.80
N GLY A 32 -18.85 -3.38 9.62
CA GLY A 32 -19.83 -2.38 9.19
C GLY A 32 -19.22 -1.12 8.57
N GLN A 33 -17.90 -0.99 8.55
CA GLN A 33 -17.23 0.08 7.82
C GLN A 33 -17.39 -0.12 6.31
N ALA A 34 -17.77 0.95 5.60
CA ALA A 34 -17.85 0.92 4.15
C ALA A 34 -16.47 0.75 3.50
N ILE A 35 -16.42 0.01 2.40
CA ILE A 35 -15.22 -0.12 1.58
C ILE A 35 -14.89 1.26 0.99
N PRO A 36 -13.64 1.73 1.10
CA PRO A 36 -13.27 3.05 0.61
C PRO A 36 -13.37 3.10 -0.92
N ASN A 37 -14.04 4.14 -1.43
CA ASN A 37 -14.17 4.42 -2.86
C ASN A 37 -12.88 5.10 -3.36
N LEU A 38 -11.92 4.29 -3.82
CA LEU A 38 -10.58 4.72 -4.23
C LEU A 38 -10.19 4.11 -5.57
N GLU A 39 -9.67 4.93 -6.48
CA GLU A 39 -9.12 4.52 -7.77
C GLU A 39 -7.60 4.27 -7.72
N VAL A 40 -7.15 3.43 -6.78
CA VAL A 40 -5.72 3.17 -6.55
C VAL A 40 -5.30 1.79 -7.05
N LEU A 41 -6.23 0.84 -7.09
CA LEU A 41 -5.94 -0.52 -7.51
C LEU A 41 -6.03 -0.62 -9.04
N VAL A 42 -5.17 -1.48 -9.58
CA VAL A 42 -5.01 -1.72 -11.01
C VAL A 42 -4.86 -3.21 -11.25
N GLU A 43 -5.31 -3.67 -12.41
CA GLU A 43 -5.28 -5.08 -12.81
C GLU A 43 -4.72 -5.20 -14.22
N ASP A 44 -3.78 -6.12 -14.44
CA ASP A 44 -3.03 -6.39 -15.69
C ASP A 44 -2.15 -5.24 -16.23
N SER A 45 -2.63 -3.99 -16.12
CA SER A 45 -1.98 -2.81 -16.68
C SER A 45 -2.26 -1.58 -15.81
N PRO A 46 -1.31 -0.63 -15.69
CA PRO A 46 -1.52 0.62 -14.96
C PRO A 46 -2.68 1.48 -15.47
N GLY A 47 -3.13 1.25 -16.71
CA GLY A 47 -4.27 1.95 -17.29
C GLY A 47 -5.63 1.37 -16.88
N ASN A 48 -5.68 0.13 -16.40
CA ASN A 48 -6.91 -0.54 -16.03
C ASN A 48 -7.13 -0.42 -14.52
N LYS A 49 -7.88 0.62 -14.14
CA LYS A 49 -8.17 0.91 -12.74
C LYS A 49 -9.37 0.11 -12.27
N VAL A 50 -9.24 -0.53 -11.11
CA VAL A 50 -10.30 -1.32 -10.47
C VAL A 50 -10.72 -0.64 -9.17
N ASN A 51 -12.03 -0.52 -8.97
CA ASN A 51 -12.60 0.08 -7.78
C ASN A 51 -13.43 -0.94 -7.00
N LEU A 52 -12.89 -1.41 -5.88
CA LEU A 52 -13.56 -2.43 -5.07
C LEU A 52 -14.92 -1.96 -4.54
N ALA A 53 -15.08 -0.67 -4.22
CA ALA A 53 -16.36 -0.17 -3.74
C ALA A 53 -17.47 -0.28 -4.80
N GLU A 54 -17.13 -0.22 -6.08
CA GLU A 54 -18.08 -0.44 -7.18
C GLU A 54 -18.32 -1.94 -7.41
N GLU A 55 -17.27 -2.76 -7.38
CA GLU A 55 -17.39 -4.22 -7.55
C GLU A 55 -18.32 -4.85 -6.51
N PHE A 56 -18.19 -4.44 -5.24
CA PHE A 56 -18.99 -4.96 -4.13
C PHE A 56 -20.43 -4.43 -4.08
N LYS A 57 -20.83 -3.48 -4.94
CA LYS A 57 -22.25 -3.11 -5.10
C LYS A 57 -23.04 -4.18 -5.85
N SER A 58 -22.37 -4.91 -6.74
CA SER A 58 -23.01 -5.93 -7.58
C SER A 58 -23.19 -7.25 -6.85
N SER A 59 -22.24 -7.60 -5.97
CA SER A 59 -22.19 -8.90 -5.33
C SER A 59 -21.33 -8.87 -4.06
N ASN A 60 -21.64 -9.78 -3.13
CA ASN A 60 -20.82 -10.02 -1.96
C ASN A 60 -19.57 -10.84 -2.33
N GLY A 61 -18.58 -10.81 -1.45
CA GLY A 61 -17.32 -11.49 -1.71
C GLY A 61 -16.27 -11.26 -0.64
N TYR A 62 -15.01 -11.56 -0.97
CA TYR A 62 -13.87 -11.51 -0.06
C TYR A 62 -12.73 -10.69 -0.66
N ILE A 63 -12.02 -9.95 0.21
CA ILE A 63 -10.76 -9.28 -0.12
C ILE A 63 -9.65 -9.99 0.64
N VAL A 64 -8.69 -10.56 -0.07
CA VAL A 64 -7.54 -11.26 0.49
C VAL A 64 -6.29 -10.40 0.31
N GLY A 65 -5.83 -9.77 1.37
CA GLY A 65 -4.60 -8.97 1.35
C GLY A 65 -3.36 -9.84 1.53
N VAL A 66 -2.44 -9.80 0.57
CA VAL A 66 -1.12 -10.45 0.67
C VAL A 66 -0.01 -9.41 0.78
N PRO A 67 1.03 -9.65 1.60
CA PRO A 67 2.13 -8.70 1.79
C PRO A 67 2.96 -8.46 0.53
N ALA A 68 3.15 -9.49 -0.30
CA ALA A 68 3.88 -9.40 -1.56
C ALA A 68 3.49 -10.56 -2.48
N ALA A 69 3.25 -10.25 -3.75
CA ALA A 69 3.17 -11.26 -4.80
C ALA A 69 4.50 -12.02 -4.93
N PHE A 70 4.44 -13.28 -5.39
CA PHE A 70 5.57 -14.21 -5.50
C PHE A 70 6.34 -14.54 -4.21
N SER A 71 5.85 -14.14 -3.04
CA SER A 71 6.46 -14.52 -1.76
C SER A 71 6.09 -15.95 -1.34
N GLY A 72 7.04 -16.68 -0.75
CA GLY A 72 6.96 -18.14 -0.53
C GLY A 72 5.64 -18.62 0.06
N THR A 73 5.25 -18.13 1.25
CA THR A 73 4.00 -18.56 1.90
C THR A 73 2.75 -18.04 1.17
N CYS A 74 2.81 -16.85 0.58
CA CYS A 74 1.65 -16.25 -0.09
C CYS A 74 1.28 -17.03 -1.36
N SER A 75 2.29 -17.41 -2.14
CA SER A 75 2.13 -18.14 -3.40
C SER A 75 1.89 -19.64 -3.20
N SER A 76 2.50 -20.28 -2.19
CA SER A 76 2.37 -21.72 -2.00
C SER A 76 1.13 -22.14 -1.18
N GLN A 77 0.68 -21.29 -0.25
CA GLN A 77 -0.34 -21.67 0.73
C GLN A 77 -1.47 -20.66 0.84
N HIS A 78 -1.17 -19.37 1.05
CA HIS A 78 -2.20 -18.38 1.37
C HIS A 78 -3.26 -18.26 0.27
N VAL A 79 -2.87 -17.88 -0.95
CA VAL A 79 -3.82 -17.72 -2.07
C VAL A 79 -4.42 -19.06 -2.50
N PRO A 80 -3.62 -20.14 -2.69
CA PRO A 80 -4.18 -21.45 -3.06
C PRO A 80 -5.19 -22.01 -2.05
N SER A 81 -5.07 -21.68 -0.75
CA SER A 81 -6.03 -22.14 0.26
C SER A 81 -7.44 -21.61 0.03
N TYR A 82 -7.58 -20.35 -0.40
CA TYR A 82 -8.87 -19.77 -0.75
C TYR A 82 -9.37 -20.33 -2.10
N MET A 83 -8.49 -20.45 -3.10
CA MET A 83 -8.85 -20.97 -4.43
C MET A 83 -9.41 -22.40 -4.37
N ASN A 84 -8.84 -23.25 -3.54
CA ASN A 84 -9.24 -24.65 -3.39
C ASN A 84 -10.39 -24.84 -2.39
N HIS A 85 -10.88 -23.77 -1.77
CA HIS A 85 -11.94 -23.89 -0.75
C HIS A 85 -13.28 -24.28 -1.41
N PRO A 86 -13.96 -25.35 -0.97
CA PRO A 86 -15.18 -25.84 -1.61
C PRO A 86 -16.34 -24.83 -1.53
N GLY A 87 -16.31 -23.93 -0.55
CA GLY A 87 -17.29 -22.85 -0.39
C GLY A 87 -17.06 -21.63 -1.27
N LEU A 88 -15.94 -21.53 -2.01
CA LEU A 88 -15.59 -20.34 -2.78
C LEU A 88 -16.66 -19.97 -3.82
N LYS A 89 -17.27 -20.98 -4.45
CA LYS A 89 -18.35 -20.78 -5.44
C LYS A 89 -19.60 -20.12 -4.84
N LYS A 90 -19.84 -20.28 -3.54
CA LYS A 90 -20.96 -19.64 -2.82
C LYS A 90 -20.59 -18.29 -2.24
N ALA A 91 -19.30 -18.04 -2.04
CA ALA A 91 -18.75 -16.85 -1.42
C ALA A 91 -18.87 -15.60 -2.31
N GLY A 92 -18.92 -15.76 -3.63
CA GLY A 92 -19.02 -14.67 -4.59
C GLY A 92 -17.66 -14.26 -5.14
N GLN A 93 -17.46 -12.96 -5.37
CA GLN A 93 -16.21 -12.45 -5.96
C GLN A 93 -15.07 -12.48 -4.94
N VAL A 94 -13.86 -12.84 -5.37
CA VAL A 94 -12.68 -12.83 -4.50
C VAL A 94 -11.57 -12.04 -5.15
N PHE A 95 -11.10 -11.01 -4.45
CA PHE A 95 -10.05 -10.12 -4.89
C PHE A 95 -8.79 -10.37 -4.07
N VAL A 96 -7.67 -10.65 -4.73
CA VAL A 96 -6.35 -10.73 -4.07
C VAL A 96 -5.65 -9.39 -4.27
N VAL A 97 -5.30 -8.72 -3.17
CA VAL A 97 -4.72 -7.37 -3.20
C VAL A 97 -3.32 -7.41 -2.59
N SER A 98 -2.37 -6.78 -3.27
CA SER A 98 -1.00 -6.62 -2.80
C SER A 98 -0.48 -5.22 -3.12
N VAL A 99 0.58 -4.79 -2.43
CA VAL A 99 1.27 -3.53 -2.76
C VAL A 99 2.38 -3.85 -3.75
N ASN A 100 1.98 -4.29 -4.93
CA ASN A 100 2.83 -4.59 -6.08
C ASN A 100 2.36 -3.76 -7.28
N ASP A 101 3.20 -3.67 -8.31
CA ASP A 101 2.79 -3.13 -9.60
C ASP A 101 1.86 -4.14 -10.33
N PRO A 102 1.07 -3.69 -11.33
CA PRO A 102 0.05 -4.52 -11.97
C PRO A 102 0.59 -5.62 -12.90
N PHE A 103 1.90 -5.67 -13.16
CA PHE A 103 2.48 -6.62 -14.11
C PHE A 103 2.86 -7.97 -13.46
N VAL A 104 2.40 -8.20 -12.22
CA VAL A 104 2.87 -9.23 -11.29
C VAL A 104 1.76 -10.20 -10.93
#